data_AF-A0A5N0TH24-F1
#
_entry.id   AF-A0A5N0TH24-F1
#
_cell.length_a   1.000
_cell.length_b   1.000
_cell.length_c   1.000
_cell.angle_alpha   90.00
_cell.angle_beta   90.00
_cell.angle_gamma   90.00
#
_symmetry.space_group_name_H-M   'P 1'
#
loop_
_entity.id
_entity.type
_entity.pdbx_description
1 polymer ?
#
loop_
_entity_poly.entity_id
_entity_poly.type
_entity_poly.pdbx_seq_one_letter_code
_entity_poly.pdbx_strand_id
1 'polypeptide(L)'
;MGDADFIDLAAIAELLGVQHNTAQVYHKRAVRGRREGTEKPWDMPAPDAVFGRRPVWREGTIRKWIEARPGTNTEAATEARRGGRS
;
A
#
# COMPACT_ATOMS: atom_id res chain seq x y z
N MET A 1 3.48 11.02 21.76
CA MET A 1 2.45 10.04 21.33
C MET A 1 1.99 10.58 19.98
N GLY A 2 2.67 10.16 18.92
CA GLY A 2 2.63 10.84 17.63
C GLY A 2 1.27 10.69 16.98
N ASP A 3 0.76 11.82 16.53
CA ASP A 3 -0.49 12.06 15.82
C ASP A 3 -0.70 10.95 14.79
N ALA A 4 -1.83 10.24 14.88
CA ALA A 4 -2.13 9.18 13.93
C ALA A 4 -2.57 9.83 12.61
N ASP A 5 -1.60 10.32 11.83
CA ASP A 5 -1.86 10.88 10.52
C ASP A 5 -2.47 9.82 9.62
N PHE A 6 -3.65 10.15 9.11
CA PHE A 6 -4.34 9.34 8.12
C PHE A 6 -3.73 9.63 6.76
N ILE A 7 -3.18 8.61 6.12
CA ILE A 7 -2.59 8.68 4.80
C ILE A 7 -3.48 8.02 3.77
N ASP A 8 -3.49 8.58 2.57
CA ASP A 8 -4.23 8.06 1.43
C ASP A 8 -3.33 7.21 0.52
N LEU A 9 -3.89 6.66 -0.56
CA LEU A 9 -3.14 5.85 -1.53
C LEU A 9 -1.97 6.60 -2.20
N ALA A 10 -2.00 7.93 -2.28
CA ALA A 10 -0.90 8.71 -2.85
C ALA A 10 0.28 8.75 -1.89
N ALA A 11 0.04 9.09 -0.62
CA ALA A 11 1.07 9.06 0.41
C ALA A 11 1.64 7.63 0.60
N ILE A 12 0.80 6.60 0.52
CA ILE A 12 1.25 5.20 0.58
C ILE A 12 2.16 4.85 -0.60
N ALA A 13 1.87 5.37 -1.80
CA ALA A 13 2.70 5.17 -2.97
C ALA A 13 4.07 5.84 -2.82
N GLU A 14 4.11 7.05 -2.26
CA GLU A 14 5.35 7.77 -1.94
C GLU A 14 6.19 7.00 -0.91
N LEU A 15 5.57 6.51 0.18
CA LEU A 15 6.26 5.69 1.19
C LEU A 15 6.87 4.40 0.62
N LEU A 16 6.22 3.81 -0.38
CA LEU A 16 6.68 2.62 -1.07
C LEU A 16 7.66 2.90 -2.22
N GLY A 17 7.81 4.17 -2.63
CA GLY A 17 8.56 4.53 -3.85
C GLY A 17 7.93 3.97 -5.14
N VAL A 18 6.61 3.80 -5.18
CA VAL A 18 5.89 3.27 -6.35
C VAL A 18 4.93 4.31 -6.94
N GLN A 19 4.40 4.02 -8.13
CA GLN A 19 3.37 4.87 -8.75
C GLN A 19 2.04 4.74 -7.99
N HIS A 20 1.26 5.83 -7.96
CA HIS A 20 -0.08 5.84 -7.33
C HIS A 20 -0.99 4.71 -7.86
N ASN A 21 -0.94 4.43 -9.17
CA ASN A 21 -1.71 3.34 -9.77
C ASN A 21 -1.32 1.97 -9.20
N THR A 22 -0.05 1.76 -8.87
CA THR A 22 0.42 0.52 -8.23
C THR A 22 -0.17 0.35 -6.84
N ALA A 23 -0.20 1.42 -6.03
CA ALA A 23 -0.86 1.40 -4.72
C ALA A 23 -2.37 1.12 -4.86
N GLN A 24 -3.04 1.71 -5.85
CA GLN A 24 -4.45 1.39 -6.15
C GLN A 24 -4.66 -0.10 -6.49
N VAL A 25 -3.74 -0.70 -7.25
CA VAL A 25 -3.82 -2.14 -7.58
C VAL A 25 -3.69 -3.00 -6.33
N TYR A 26 -2.80 -2.65 -5.40
CA TYR A 26 -2.70 -3.37 -4.11
C TYR A 26 -4.01 -3.29 -3.33
N HIS A 27 -4.60 -2.10 -3.23
CA HIS A 27 -5.88 -1.92 -2.57
C HIS A 27 -6.99 -2.74 -3.25
N LYS A 28 -7.14 -2.66 -4.57
CA LYS A 28 -8.15 -3.40 -5.32
C LYS A 28 -8.00 -4.91 -5.16
N ARG A 29 -6.78 -5.43 -5.19
CA ARG A 29 -6.50 -6.87 -4.98
C ARG A 29 -6.86 -7.30 -3.56
N ALA A 30 -6.50 -6.51 -2.56
CA ALA A 30 -6.85 -6.80 -1.17
C ALA A 30 -8.38 -6.78 -0.94
N VAL A 31 -9.08 -5.78 -1.48
CA VAL A 31 -10.55 -5.70 -1.41
C VAL A 31 -11.20 -6.91 -2.09
N ARG A 32 -10.71 -7.30 -3.27
CA ARG A 32 -11.20 -8.49 -3.97
C ARG A 32 -10.93 -9.77 -3.17
N GLY A 33 -9.71 -9.94 -2.67
CA GLY A 33 -9.32 -11.09 -1.85
C GLY A 33 -10.19 -11.23 -0.61
N ARG A 34 -10.48 -10.13 0.10
CA ARG A 34 -11.42 -10.13 1.23
C ARG A 34 -12.83 -10.55 0.83
N ARG A 35 -13.34 -10.03 -0.29
CA ARG A 35 -14.67 -10.38 -0.80
C ARG A 35 -14.77 -11.86 -1.19
N GLU A 36 -13.70 -12.42 -1.74
CA GLU A 36 -13.63 -13.80 -2.22
C GLU A 36 -13.15 -14.79 -1.15
N GLY A 37 -12.77 -14.32 0.04
CA GLY A 37 -12.19 -15.16 1.11
C GLY A 37 -10.77 -15.65 0.81
N THR A 38 -10.05 -14.99 -0.10
CA THR A 38 -8.69 -15.34 -0.56
C THR A 38 -7.64 -14.31 -0.13
N GLU A 39 -7.85 -13.65 1.02
CA GLU A 39 -6.91 -12.67 1.57
C GLU A 39 -5.54 -13.30 1.84
N LYS A 40 -4.48 -12.64 1.38
CA LYS A 40 -3.10 -13.06 1.61
C LYS A 40 -2.51 -12.30 2.79
N PRO A 41 -1.59 -12.89 3.56
CA PRO A 41 -0.98 -12.22 4.71
C PRO A 41 -0.16 -10.98 4.34
N TRP A 42 0.21 -10.81 3.07
CA TRP A 42 0.91 -9.63 2.53
C TRP A 42 0.00 -8.66 1.75
N ASP A 43 -1.31 -8.92 1.71
CA ASP A 43 -2.27 -7.99 1.12
C ASP A 43 -2.37 -6.71 1.95
N MET A 44 -2.70 -5.61 1.27
CA MET A 44 -2.84 -4.30 1.90
C MET A 44 -3.98 -4.33 2.92
N PRO A 45 -3.79 -3.82 4.15
CA PRO A 45 -4.82 -3.82 5.20
C PRO A 45 -6.09 -3.09 4.76
N ALA A 46 -7.22 -3.39 5.43
CA ALA A 46 -8.45 -2.65 5.21
C ALA A 46 -8.24 -1.17 5.59
N PRO A 47 -8.92 -0.24 4.89
CA PRO A 47 -8.86 1.17 5.27
C PRO A 47 -9.36 1.37 6.69
N ASP A 48 -8.61 2.12 7.50
CA ASP A 48 -8.98 2.48 8.87
C ASP A 48 -10.18 3.45 8.87
N ALA A 49 -10.29 4.31 7.86
CA ALA A 49 -11.42 5.19 7.65
C ALA A 49 -11.63 5.51 6.17
N VAL A 50 -12.75 6.17 5.87
CA VAL A 50 -13.02 6.73 4.53
C VAL A 50 -13.37 8.20 4.69
N PHE A 51 -12.57 9.07 4.07
CA PHE A 51 -12.81 10.50 4.04
C PHE A 51 -13.47 10.87 2.71
N GLY A 52 -14.76 11.16 2.75
CA GLY A 52 -15.58 11.36 1.55
C GLY A 52 -15.64 10.10 0.70
N ARG A 53 -14.93 10.10 -0.44
CA ARG A 53 -14.80 8.94 -1.35
C ARG A 53 -13.41 8.31 -1.33
N ARG A 54 -12.53 8.75 -0.44
CA ARG A 54 -11.12 8.36 -0.41
C ARG A 54 -10.87 7.43 0.80
N PRO A 55 -10.46 6.17 0.58
CA PRO A 55 -10.02 5.33 1.69
C PRO A 55 -8.72 5.89 2.27
N VAL A 56 -8.62 5.86 3.60
CA VAL A 56 -7.44 6.31 4.34
C VAL A 56 -7.04 5.28 5.38
N TRP A 57 -5.75 5.26 5.70
CA TRP A 57 -5.13 4.36 6.66
C TRP A 57 -4.34 5.16 7.66
N ARG A 58 -4.22 4.65 8.88
CA ARG A 58 -3.24 5.20 9.82
C ARG A 58 -1.84 4.91 9.27
N GLU A 59 -0.98 5.91 9.29
CA GLU A 59 0.39 5.76 8.81
C GLU A 59 1.11 4.57 9.50
N GLY A 60 0.94 4.42 10.82
CA GLY A 60 1.51 3.30 11.57
C GLY A 60 1.00 1.92 11.11
N THR A 61 -0.24 1.81 10.65
CA THR A 61 -0.79 0.56 10.08
C THR A 61 -0.09 0.21 8.77
N ILE A 62 0.12 1.21 7.92
CA ILE A 62 0.82 1.02 6.64
C ILE A 62 2.29 0.71 6.85
N ARG A 63 2.99 1.41 7.75
CA ARG A 63 4.41 1.13 8.05
C ARG A 63 4.61 -0.33 8.49
N LYS A 64 3.80 -0.81 9.44
CA LYS A 64 3.83 -2.22 9.87
C LYS A 64 3.58 -3.19 8.73
N TRP A 65 2.63 -2.87 7.85
CA TRP A 65 2.35 -3.69 6.68
C TRP A 65 3.51 -3.71 5.67
N ILE A 66 4.18 -2.57 5.47
CA ILE A 66 5.38 -2.48 4.61
C ILE A 66 6.51 -3.36 5.19
N GLU A 67 6.74 -3.28 6.50
CA GLU A 67 7.77 -4.08 7.19
C GLU A 67 7.47 -5.59 7.14
N ALA A 68 6.19 -5.98 7.24
CA ALA A 68 5.78 -7.38 7.21
C ALA A 68 5.78 -8.01 5.80
N ARG A 69 5.98 -7.22 4.74
CA ARG A 69 5.85 -7.70 3.35
C ARG A 69 7.09 -8.49 2.91
N PRO A 70 6.95 -9.76 2.48
CA PRO A 70 8.07 -10.51 1.92
C PRO A 70 8.48 -9.93 0.55
N GLY A 71 9.75 -9.53 0.42
CA GLY A 71 10.45 -9.37 -0.86
C GLY A 71 10.17 -8.12 -1.73
N THR A 72 9.58 -7.04 -1.20
CA THR A 72 9.31 -5.81 -2.01
C THR A 72 10.13 -4.57 -1.62
N ASN A 73 10.96 -4.64 -0.57
CA ASN A 73 11.80 -3.52 -0.10
C ASN A 73 13.27 -3.62 -0.56
N THR A 74 13.55 -4.13 -1.76
CA THR A 74 14.90 -4.01 -2.33
C THR A 74 14.90 -2.84 -3.32
N GLU A 75 15.84 -1.90 -3.16
CA GLU A 75 16.10 -0.83 -4.13
C GLU A 75 16.19 -1.38 -5.57
N ALA A 76 16.70 -2.59 -5.75
CA ALA A 76 16.74 -3.33 -7.02
C ALA A 76 15.38 -3.50 -7.71
N ALA A 77 14.28 -3.72 -6.97
CA ALA A 77 12.94 -3.84 -7.57
C ALA A 77 12.37 -2.47 -8.00
N THR A 78 12.80 -1.39 -7.34
CA THR A 78 12.49 -0.01 -7.71
C THR A 78 13.34 0.44 -8.90
N GLU A 79 14.63 0.11 -8.89
CA GLU A 79 15.59 0.44 -9.95
C GLU A 79 15.28 -0.30 -11.26
N ALA A 80 14.93 -1.59 -11.19
CA ALA A 80 14.47 -2.37 -12.34
C ALA A 80 13.20 -1.81 -13.00
N ARG A 81 12.35 -1.09 -12.24
CA ARG A 81 11.16 -0.41 -12.78
C ARG A 81 11.49 0.97 -13.37
N ARG A 82 12.53 1.64 -12.88
CA ARG A 82 13.02 2.93 -13.41
C ARG A 82 13.73 2.77 -14.75
N GLY A 83 14.37 1.63 -15.00
CA GLY A 83 15.06 1.32 -16.26
C GLY A 83 14.20 0.79 -17.41
N GLY A 84 12.91 0.49 -17.18
CA GLY A 84 12.05 -0.23 -18.13
C GLY A 84 11.36 0.61 -19.22
N ARG A 85 11.82 1.83 -19.50
CA ARG A 85 11.30 2.65 -20.62
C ARG A 85 12.46 3.40 -21.29
N SER A 86 13.15 2.73 -22.20
CA SER A 86 13.85 3.34 -23.35
C SER A 86 13.16 2.87 -24.62
#